data_AF-A0A7J4AXN4-F1
#
_entry.id   AF-A0A7J4AXN4-F1
#
_cell.length_a   1.000
_cell.length_b   1.000
_cell.length_c   1.000
_cell.angle_alpha   90.00
_cell.angle_beta   90.00
_cell.angle_gamma   90.00
#
_symmetry.space_group_name_H-M   'P 1'
#
loop_
_entity.id
_entity.type
_entity.pdbx_description
1 polymer ?
#
loop_
_entity_poly.entity_id
_entity_poly.type
_entity_poly.pdbx_seq_one_letter_code
_entity_poly.pdbx_strand_id
1 'polypeptide(L)' 'MGKVDKGVNCSVEGCQNKAVRSIAFKKASEAGLKLSRESRRVYLCKDHYKEFKKARRNMDRIERMRWGP' A
#
# COMPACT_ATOMS: atom_id res chain seq x y z
N MET A 1 -8.65 -14.73 -8.24
CA MET A 1 -7.76 -13.93 -7.37
C MET A 1 -7.50 -14.65 -6.04
N GLY A 2 -6.55 -15.59 -6.00
CA GLY A 2 -6.27 -16.38 -4.79
C GLY A 2 -5.79 -15.53 -3.59
N LYS A 3 -6.04 -16.02 -2.36
CA LYS A 3 -5.77 -15.41 -1.03
C LYS A 3 -6.59 -14.17 -0.63
N VAL A 4 -6.89 -13.24 -1.54
CA VAL A 4 -7.79 -12.11 -1.23
C VAL A 4 -9.24 -12.59 -1.07
N ASP A 5 -9.65 -13.50 -1.96
CA ASP A 5 -10.93 -14.21 -1.94
C ASP A 5 -11.13 -15.05 -0.67
N LYS A 6 -10.03 -15.49 -0.03
CA LYS A 6 -10.04 -16.25 1.24
C LYS A 6 -10.31 -15.38 2.48
N GLY A 7 -10.63 -14.09 2.32
CA GLY A 7 -10.92 -13.20 3.45
C GLY A 7 -9.69 -12.78 4.24
N VAL A 8 -8.58 -12.47 3.56
CA VAL A 8 -7.38 -11.94 4.22
C VAL A 8 -7.64 -10.51 4.73
N ASN A 9 -7.21 -10.25 5.95
CA ASN A 9 -7.28 -8.92 6.56
C ASN A 9 -6.17 -8.00 6.06
N CYS A 10 -6.41 -6.70 6.14
CA CYS A 10 -5.40 -5.69 5.88
C CYS A 10 -4.16 -5.92 6.76
N SER A 11 -2.98 -5.82 6.17
CA SER A 11 -1.70 -5.96 6.90
C SER A 11 -1.22 -4.61 7.46
N VAL A 12 -2.11 -3.62 7.57
CA VAL A 12 -1.82 -2.29 8.13
C VAL A 12 -2.08 -2.33 9.62
N GLU A 13 -1.18 -1.72 10.39
CA GLU A 13 -1.31 -1.63 11.84
C GLU A 13 -2.59 -0.88 12.22
N GLY A 14 -3.46 -1.54 12.99
CA GLY A 14 -4.77 -0.98 13.36
C GLY A 14 -5.88 -1.16 12.33
N CYS A 15 -5.66 -1.88 11.22
CA CYS A 15 -6.71 -2.12 10.23
C CYS A 15 -7.24 -3.55 10.24
N GLN A 16 -8.54 -3.70 10.53
CA GLN A 16 -9.24 -5.00 10.46
C GLN A 16 -10.09 -5.16 9.18
N ASN A 17 -9.99 -4.23 8.23
CA ASN A 17 -10.77 -4.29 7.00
C ASN A 17 -10.32 -5.44 6.10
N LYS A 18 -11.26 -5.99 5.33
CA LYS A 18 -10.97 -6.99 4.30
C LYS A 18 -10.02 -6.42 3.26
N ALA A 19 -8.92 -7.12 3.02
CA ALA A 19 -8.03 -6.76 1.95
C ALA A 19 -8.72 -6.98 0.60
N VAL A 20 -8.43 -6.09 -0.35
CA VAL A 20 -8.97 -6.16 -1.71
C VAL A 20 -7.87 -6.29 -2.75
N ARG A 21 -6.63 -5.91 -2.41
CA ARG A 21 -5.47 -5.98 -3.28
C ARG A 21 -4.22 -6.42 -2.53
N SER A 22 -3.31 -7.08 -3.25
CA SER A 22 -1.96 -7.36 -2.78
C SER A 22 -0.97 -6.44 -3.49
N ILE A 23 -0.03 -5.86 -2.75
CA ILE A 23 1.12 -5.13 -3.29
C ILE A 23 2.42 -5.64 -2.68
N ALA A 24 3.55 -5.31 -3.29
CA ALA A 24 4.86 -5.64 -2.72
C ALA A 24 5.13 -4.79 -1.47
N PHE A 25 5.73 -5.39 -0.45
CA PHE A 25 6.11 -4.71 0.79
C PHE A 25 6.95 -3.47 0.53
N LYS A 26 7.93 -3.58 -0.37
CA LYS A 26 8.82 -2.47 -0.76
C LYS A 26 8.04 -1.23 -1.19
N LYS A 27 6.99 -1.39 -2.02
CA LYS A 27 6.17 -0.25 -2.47
C LYS A 27 5.39 0.36 -1.31
N ALA A 28 4.77 -0.47 -0.48
CA ALA A 28 3.99 -0.02 0.68
C ALA A 28 4.85 0.74 1.70
N SER A 29 6.05 0.22 1.99
CA SER A 29 7.04 0.82 2.88
C SER A 29 7.58 2.14 2.31
N GLU A 30 7.87 2.18 1.00
CA GLU A 30 8.32 3.41 0.31
C GLU A 30 7.27 4.52 0.37
N ALA A 31 5.98 4.18 0.37
CA ALA A 31 4.90 5.15 0.57
C ALA A 31 4.64 5.52 2.04
N GLY A 32 5.42 5.00 2.99
CA GLY A 32 5.31 5.31 4.40
C GLY A 32 4.11 4.68 5.12
N LEU A 33 3.49 3.63 4.56
CA LEU A 33 2.42 2.93 5.27
C LEU A 33 3.01 2.08 6.40
N LYS A 34 2.44 2.21 7.60
CA LYS A 34 2.77 1.36 8.75
C LYS A 34 2.17 -0.03 8.55
N LEU A 35 3.03 -0.98 8.21
CA LEU A 35 2.64 -2.37 8.00
C LEU A 35 2.91 -3.17 9.26
N SER A 36 1.89 -3.88 9.73
CA SER A 36 1.98 -4.75 10.91
C SER A 36 2.54 -6.14 10.58
N ARG A 37 2.53 -6.52 9.29
CA ARG A 37 3.05 -7.81 8.81
C ARG A 37 4.17 -7.60 7.80
N GLU A 38 5.39 -7.94 8.21
CA GLU A 38 6.52 -8.06 7.30
C GLU A 38 6.36 -9.36 6.49
N SER A 39 5.96 -9.21 5.23
CA SER A 39 5.74 -10.33 4.31
C SER A 39 6.09 -9.88 2.91
N ARG A 40 6.59 -10.77 2.06
CA ARG A 40 6.96 -10.45 0.68
C ARG A 40 5.85 -9.73 -0.10
N ARG A 41 4.59 -10.04 0.24
CA ARG A 41 3.39 -9.37 -0.27
C ARG A 41 2.52 -8.92 0.89
N VAL A 42 2.00 -7.70 0.76
CA VAL A 42 1.19 -7.01 1.75
C VAL A 42 -0.20 -6.85 1.19
N TYR A 43 -1.19 -7.05 2.04
CA TYR A 43 -2.58 -6.97 1.65
C TYR A 43 -3.19 -5.68 2.17
N LEU A 44 -3.80 -4.91 1.28
CA LEU A 44 -4.38 -3.61 1.58
C LEU A 44 -5.88 -3.63 1.31
N CYS A 45 -6.63 -2.98 2.20
CA CYS A 45 -8.03 -2.67 1.95
C CYS A 45 -8.15 -1.50 0.95
N LYS A 46 -9.38 -1.21 0.51
CA LYS A 46 -9.65 -0.18 -0.50
C LYS A 46 -9.24 1.22 -0.03
N ASP A 47 -9.31 1.46 1.27
CA ASP A 47 -9.01 2.75 1.91
C ASP A 47 -7.49 3.02 1.96
N HIS A 48 -6.73 2.08 2.54
CA HIS A 48 -5.27 2.17 2.55
C HIS A 48 -4.65 2.18 1.15
N TYR A 49 -5.31 1.55 0.17
CA TYR A 49 -4.87 1.65 -1.21
C TYR A 49 -5.07 3.07 -1.80
N LYS A 50 -6.10 3.81 -1.39
CA LYS A 50 -6.28 5.23 -1.77
C LYS A 50 -5.21 6.10 -1.12
N GLU A 51 -4.92 5.90 0.16
CA GLU A 51 -3.87 6.64 0.87
C GLU A 51 -2.50 6.40 0.25
N PHE A 52 -2.16 5.13 0.01
CA PHE A 52 -0.98 4.73 -0.75
C PHE A 52 -0.88 5.46 -2.09
N LYS A 53 -1.98 5.51 -2.85
CA LYS A 53 -1.99 6.17 -4.16
C LYS A 53 -1.81 7.69 -4.04
N LYS A 54 -2.39 8.33 -3.02
CA LYS A 54 -2.20 9.77 -2.76
C LYS A 54 -0.74 10.07 -2.40
N ALA A 55 -0.15 9.31 -1.48
CA ALA A 55 1.25 9.44 -1.08
C ALA A 55 2.18 9.25 -2.29
N ARG A 56 1.98 8.18 -3.07
CA ARG A 56 2.75 7.92 -4.30
C ARG A 56 2.64 9.05 -5.31
N ARG A 57 1.43 9.61 -5.51
CA ARG A 57 1.21 10.71 -6.46
C ARG A 57 1.91 11.99 -6.02
N ASN A 58 2.00 12.22 -4.71
CA ASN A 58 2.75 13.35 -4.17
C ASN A 58 4.27 13.15 -4.36
N MET A 59 4.77 11.95 -4.07
CA MET A 59 6.18 11.59 -4.32
C MET A 59 6.57 11.73 -5.79
N ASP A 60 5.75 11.21 -6.71
CA ASP A 60 5.96 11.35 -8.17
C ASP A 60 5.94 12.80 -8.62
N ARG A 61 5.08 13.64 -8.02
CA ARG A 61 5.04 15.08 -8.29
C ARG A 61 6.32 15.78 -7.82
N ILE A 62 6.79 15.46 -6.60
CA ILE A 62 8.05 15.99 -6.05
C ILE A 62 9.24 15.54 -6.89
N GLU A 63 9.27 14.27 -7.29
CA GLU A 63 10.34 13.71 -8.12
C GLU A 63 10.35 14.37 -9.50
N ARG A 64 9.19 14.53 -10.15
CA ARG A 64 9.07 15.25 -11.43
C ARG A 64 9.53 16.72 -11.34
N MET A 65 9.29 17.40 -10.22
CA MET A 65 9.79 18.76 -9.99
C MET A 65 11.31 18.82 -9.80
N ARG A 66 11.93 17.71 -9.36
CA ARG A 66 13.37 17.60 -9.10
C ARG A 66 14.19 17.40 -10.37
N TRP A 67 13.58 16.80 -11.40
CA TRP A 67 14.16 16.59 -12.72
C TRP A 67 13.59 17.60 -13.74
N GLY A 68 13.57 18.89 -13.39
CA GLY A 68 13.27 19.96 -14.35
C GLY A 68 14.22 19.92 -15.57
N PRO A 69 13.77 20.47 -16.71
CA PRO A 69 13.89 19.96 -18.10
C PRO A 69 15.28 19.50 -18.56
#